data_AF-A0A920SCE4-F1
#
_entry.id   AF-A0A920SCE4-F1
#
_cell.length_a   1.000
_cell.length_b   1.000
_cell.length_c   1.000
_cell.angle_alpha   90.00
_cell.angle_beta   90.00
_cell.angle_gamma   90.00
#
_symmetry.space_group_name_H-M   'P 1'
#
loop_
_entity.id
_entity.type
_entity.pdbx_description
1 polymer ?
#
loop_
_entity_poly.entity_id
_entity_poly.type
_entity_poly.pdbx_seq_one_letter_code
_entity_poly.pdbx_strand_id
1 'polypeptide(L)'
;MVPSEKKQTDLFGVGFISSAKGIEKSIETAIEAKVAAISHSFADPTPFIEQASGTGVKVLAQVQTMSDAKKAIVAGADVIIAQGSEAGGHTSYLGTLSFVRAVVKIAGDIPVLAAGGIADGPSLAAALMLGAEGAWIGTRFVASLEWAGPEWIKGQVILADADDTVLTKVYDLVSGDPFPADTVGDRVISNKFTDTWHGREREIMAHQTDLNEAVASASVIGDATTAPIRAGSASGMISSIEPASYILREIVSRAEDILKNRTQTLLGG
;
A
#
# COMPACT_ATOMS: atom_id res chain seq x y z
N MET A 1 16.96 4.02 32.04
CA MET A 1 15.49 3.96 31.92
C MET A 1 15.18 2.57 31.38
N VAL A 2 14.66 1.69 32.21
CA VAL A 2 14.24 0.34 31.80
C VAL A 2 13.11 0.53 30.77
N PRO A 3 13.11 -0.16 29.60
CA PRO A 3 11.98 -0.09 28.70
C PRO A 3 10.73 -0.48 29.48
N SER A 4 9.76 0.42 29.56
CA SER A 4 8.45 0.13 30.16
C SER A 4 7.91 -1.16 29.55
N GLU A 5 7.34 -2.03 30.39
CA GLU A 5 6.70 -3.29 30.01
C GLU A 5 6.04 -3.18 28.63
N LYS A 6 6.40 -4.07 27.70
CA LYS A 6 5.74 -4.18 26.40
C LYS A 6 4.25 -4.34 26.68
N LYS A 7 3.46 -3.28 26.47
CA LYS A 7 2.00 -3.37 26.48
C LYS A 7 1.66 -4.35 25.36
N GLN A 8 1.29 -5.57 25.73
CA GLN A 8 0.90 -6.59 24.76
C GLN A 8 -0.38 -6.08 24.09
N THR A 9 -0.25 -5.65 22.84
CA THR A 9 -1.40 -5.44 21.97
C THR A 9 -1.89 -6.80 21.48
N ASP A 10 -3.09 -6.83 20.90
CA ASP A 10 -3.53 -7.98 20.11
C ASP A 10 -2.56 -8.25 18.93
N LEU A 11 -2.78 -9.37 18.23
CA LEU A 11 -1.95 -9.81 17.10
C LEU A 11 -1.73 -8.68 16.08
N PHE A 12 -0.47 -8.43 15.74
CA PHE A 12 -0.08 -7.47 14.70
C PHE A 12 0.99 -8.07 13.79
N GLY A 13 1.10 -7.53 12.58
CA GLY A 13 2.15 -7.84 11.63
C GLY A 13 3.11 -6.67 11.41
N VAL A 14 4.25 -6.94 10.79
CA VAL A 14 5.27 -5.94 10.44
C VAL A 14 5.55 -5.99 8.94
N GLY A 15 5.41 -4.87 8.25
CA GLY A 15 5.67 -4.79 6.80
C GLY A 15 7.06 -4.25 6.48
N PHE A 16 7.68 -4.81 5.44
CA PHE A 16 9.02 -4.46 4.99
C PHE A 16 9.04 -4.15 3.49
N ILE A 17 9.73 -3.07 3.12
CA ILE A 17 10.25 -2.87 1.76
C ILE A 17 11.55 -3.66 1.69
N SER A 18 11.46 -4.94 1.33
CA SER A 18 12.58 -5.88 1.49
C SER A 18 13.66 -5.74 0.43
N SER A 19 13.45 -4.91 -0.59
CA SER A 19 14.51 -4.44 -1.48
C SER A 19 15.41 -3.36 -0.87
N ALA A 20 15.01 -2.74 0.25
CA ALA A 20 15.81 -1.69 0.88
C ALA A 20 17.05 -2.28 1.57
N LYS A 21 18.15 -1.53 1.58
CA LYS A 21 19.41 -1.96 2.21
C LYS A 21 19.30 -1.93 3.74
N GLY A 22 19.85 -2.93 4.43
CA GLY A 22 20.02 -2.91 5.89
C GLY A 22 18.77 -3.28 6.69
N ILE A 23 17.77 -3.90 6.05
CA ILE A 23 16.51 -4.31 6.68
C ILE A 23 16.57 -5.70 7.32
N GLU A 24 17.63 -6.46 7.07
CA GLU A 24 17.77 -7.87 7.47
C GLU A 24 17.63 -8.05 8.98
N LYS A 25 18.35 -7.22 9.75
CA LYS A 25 18.28 -7.24 11.22
C LYS A 25 16.88 -6.88 11.74
N SER A 26 16.15 -6.04 11.03
CA SER A 26 14.78 -5.66 11.42
C SER A 26 13.79 -6.81 11.18
N ILE A 27 13.97 -7.57 10.10
CA ILE A 27 13.22 -8.80 9.83
C ILE A 27 13.52 -9.85 10.92
N GLU A 28 14.80 -10.10 11.21
CA GLU A 28 15.22 -11.01 12.28
C GLU A 28 14.55 -10.63 13.61
N THR A 29 14.61 -9.34 13.97
CA THR A 29 13.99 -8.83 15.21
C THR A 29 12.47 -9.09 15.24
N ALA A 30 11.77 -8.91 14.12
CA ALA A 30 10.33 -9.18 14.04
C ALA A 30 10.01 -10.67 14.22
N ILE A 31 10.81 -11.55 13.60
CA ILE A 31 10.68 -13.00 13.73
C ILE A 31 10.96 -13.46 15.16
N GLU A 32 12.05 -12.98 15.77
CA GLU A 32 12.40 -13.25 17.18
C GLU A 32 11.33 -12.75 18.15
N ALA A 33 10.72 -11.61 17.84
CA ALA A 33 9.59 -11.06 18.60
C ALA A 33 8.28 -11.85 18.41
N LYS A 34 8.25 -12.83 17.49
CA LYS A 34 7.08 -13.67 17.16
C LYS A 34 5.83 -12.85 16.84
N VAL A 35 5.99 -11.84 15.97
CA VAL A 35 4.84 -11.13 15.41
C VAL A 35 3.93 -12.10 14.65
N ALA A 36 2.66 -11.76 14.48
CA ALA A 36 1.71 -12.68 13.84
C ALA A 36 2.04 -12.93 12.37
N ALA A 37 2.55 -11.89 11.70
CA ALA A 37 2.90 -11.91 10.29
C ALA A 37 4.03 -10.93 9.97
N ILE A 38 4.80 -11.25 8.95
CA ILE A 38 5.68 -10.31 8.25
C ILE A 38 5.17 -10.17 6.81
N SER A 39 5.12 -8.94 6.30
CA SER A 39 4.83 -8.71 4.89
C SER A 39 6.06 -8.18 4.16
N HIS A 40 6.29 -8.70 2.95
CA HIS A 40 7.42 -8.33 2.11
C HIS A 40 6.94 -7.72 0.81
N SER A 41 7.55 -6.61 0.44
CA SER A 41 7.32 -5.93 -0.85
C SER A 41 8.61 -5.85 -1.66
N PHE A 42 8.48 -5.89 -2.98
CA PHE A 42 9.55 -5.64 -3.96
C PHE A 42 10.77 -6.58 -3.86
N ALA A 43 10.60 -7.79 -3.32
CA ALA A 43 11.66 -8.78 -3.20
C ALA A 43 11.12 -10.20 -3.47
N ASP A 44 12.04 -11.13 -3.74
CA ASP A 44 11.71 -12.56 -3.76
C ASP A 44 11.32 -13.01 -2.35
N PRO A 45 10.13 -13.60 -2.13
CA PRO A 45 9.70 -14.00 -0.80
C PRO A 45 10.43 -15.24 -0.26
N THR A 46 11.10 -16.02 -1.12
CA THR A 46 11.68 -17.33 -0.78
C THR A 46 12.60 -17.28 0.46
N PRO A 47 13.59 -16.36 0.56
CA PRO A 47 14.48 -16.32 1.72
C PRO A 47 13.75 -16.01 3.02
N PHE A 48 12.68 -15.21 2.97
CA PHE A 48 11.91 -14.83 4.15
C PHE A 48 11.00 -15.96 4.63
N ILE A 49 10.45 -16.74 3.69
CA ILE A 49 9.69 -17.95 4.00
C ILE A 49 10.60 -18.99 4.67
N GLU A 50 11.79 -19.21 4.12
CA GLU A 50 12.79 -20.09 4.72
C GLU A 50 13.17 -19.63 6.14
N GLN A 51 13.41 -18.33 6.32
CA GLN A 51 13.75 -17.75 7.62
C GLN A 51 12.62 -17.84 8.66
N ALA A 52 11.36 -17.68 8.24
CA ALA A 52 10.20 -17.76 9.12
C ALA A 52 9.74 -19.21 9.39
N SER A 53 10.25 -20.19 8.63
CA SER A 53 9.86 -21.59 8.74
C SER A 53 10.03 -22.14 10.16
N GLY A 54 9.00 -22.79 10.68
CA GLY A 54 8.99 -23.37 12.04
C GLY A 54 8.88 -22.37 13.19
N THR A 55 8.85 -21.06 12.92
CA THR A 55 8.74 -20.02 13.96
C THR A 55 7.30 -19.72 14.37
N GLY A 56 6.34 -20.05 13.51
CA GLY A 56 4.91 -19.71 13.66
C GLY A 56 4.53 -18.34 13.08
N VAL A 57 5.51 -17.54 12.64
CA VAL A 57 5.28 -16.25 11.96
C VAL A 57 4.81 -16.51 10.53
N LYS A 58 3.73 -15.84 10.12
CA LYS A 58 3.18 -15.94 8.76
C LYS A 58 3.88 -15.00 7.78
N VAL A 59 4.10 -15.45 6.54
CA VAL A 59 4.75 -14.64 5.50
C VAL A 59 3.74 -14.20 4.43
N LEU A 60 3.52 -12.90 4.35
CA LEU A 60 2.65 -12.23 3.39
C LEU A 60 3.50 -11.68 2.24
N ALA A 61 3.31 -12.17 1.03
CA ALA A 61 4.05 -11.72 -0.15
C ALA A 61 3.23 -10.68 -0.93
N GLN A 62 3.68 -9.42 -0.95
CA GLN A 62 3.09 -8.38 -1.80
C GLN A 62 3.66 -8.45 -3.20
N VAL A 63 2.76 -8.58 -4.18
CA VAL A 63 3.08 -8.79 -5.59
C VAL A 63 2.44 -7.71 -6.44
N GLN A 64 3.16 -7.24 -7.46
CA GLN A 64 2.68 -6.23 -8.41
C GLN A 64 2.63 -6.73 -9.86
N THR A 65 3.18 -7.91 -10.14
CA THR A 65 3.14 -8.54 -11.46
C THR A 65 2.73 -10.01 -11.38
N MET A 66 2.29 -10.57 -12.52
CA MET A 66 2.01 -12.02 -12.60
C MET A 66 3.26 -12.89 -12.44
N SER A 67 4.45 -12.34 -12.73
CA SER A 67 5.71 -13.04 -12.45
C SER A 67 5.94 -13.16 -10.95
N ASP A 68 5.73 -12.08 -10.20
CA ASP A 68 5.88 -12.05 -8.75
C ASP A 68 4.87 -12.98 -8.08
N ALA A 69 3.61 -12.95 -8.53
CA ALA A 69 2.57 -13.87 -8.05
C ALA A 69 2.97 -15.34 -8.21
N LYS A 70 3.47 -15.74 -9.40
CA LYS A 70 3.94 -17.11 -9.63
C LYS A 70 5.10 -17.50 -8.72
N LYS A 71 6.06 -16.59 -8.50
CA LYS A 71 7.19 -16.81 -7.59
C LYS A 71 6.70 -16.98 -6.16
N ALA A 72 5.80 -16.13 -5.67
CA ALA A 72 5.23 -16.22 -4.34
C ALA A 72 4.48 -17.54 -4.10
N ILE A 73 3.74 -18.03 -5.11
CA ILE A 73 3.06 -19.33 -5.04
C ILE A 73 4.06 -20.47 -4.95
N VAL A 74 5.07 -20.49 -5.83
CA VAL A 74 6.11 -21.54 -5.83
C VAL A 74 6.90 -21.54 -4.53
N ALA A 75 7.18 -20.36 -3.98
CA ALA A 75 7.87 -20.20 -2.71
C ALA A 75 7.03 -20.63 -1.49
N GLY A 76 5.70 -20.75 -1.66
CA GLY A 76 4.80 -21.19 -0.59
C GLY A 76 4.44 -20.08 0.40
N ALA A 77 4.20 -18.85 -0.07
CA ALA A 77 3.73 -17.76 0.77
C ALA A 77 2.42 -18.14 1.50
N ASP A 78 2.26 -17.72 2.75
CA ASP A 78 1.04 -18.00 3.51
C ASP A 78 -0.15 -17.18 3.00
N VAL A 79 0.12 -15.98 2.45
CA VAL A 79 -0.88 -15.04 1.91
C VAL A 79 -0.21 -14.25 0.79
N ILE A 80 -0.97 -13.96 -0.28
CA ILE A 80 -0.53 -13.07 -1.37
C ILE A 80 -1.27 -11.74 -1.28
N ILE A 81 -0.56 -10.62 -1.27
CA ILE A 81 -1.15 -9.28 -1.36
C ILE A 81 -1.03 -8.82 -2.82
N ALA A 82 -2.11 -8.88 -3.59
CA ALA A 82 -2.14 -8.46 -4.99
C ALA A 82 -2.40 -6.95 -5.08
N GLN A 83 -1.34 -6.17 -5.27
CA GLN A 83 -1.40 -4.70 -5.32
C GLN A 83 -1.52 -4.18 -6.75
N GLY A 84 -2.66 -3.54 -7.07
CA GLY A 84 -2.87 -2.81 -8.30
C GLY A 84 -2.25 -1.40 -8.28
N SER A 85 -2.20 -0.79 -9.46
CA SER A 85 -1.59 0.51 -9.72
C SER A 85 -2.34 1.69 -9.10
N GLU A 86 -3.54 1.47 -8.58
CA GLU A 86 -4.37 2.43 -7.85
C GLU A 86 -3.88 2.67 -6.40
N ALA A 87 -3.01 1.82 -5.86
CA ALA A 87 -2.41 2.01 -4.54
C ALA A 87 -1.52 3.26 -4.50
N GLY A 88 -1.44 3.91 -3.33
CA GLY A 88 -0.50 5.01 -3.11
C GLY A 88 0.92 4.50 -2.89
N GLY A 89 1.91 5.34 -3.20
CA GLY A 89 3.32 4.97 -3.12
C GLY A 89 3.75 4.11 -4.31
N HIS A 90 4.81 3.33 -4.12
CA HIS A 90 5.36 2.50 -5.18
C HIS A 90 4.40 1.39 -5.62
N THR A 91 4.14 1.30 -6.92
CA THR A 91 3.31 0.27 -7.56
C THR A 91 3.84 -0.08 -8.94
N SER A 92 3.44 -1.25 -9.48
CA SER A 92 3.51 -1.49 -10.92
C SER A 92 2.27 -0.89 -11.62
N TYR A 93 2.03 -1.28 -12.88
CA TYR A 93 1.09 -0.60 -13.77
C TYR A 93 -0.24 -1.33 -13.99
N LEU A 94 -0.40 -2.57 -13.50
CA LEU A 94 -1.63 -3.35 -13.65
C LEU A 94 -2.73 -2.81 -12.73
N GLY A 95 -3.94 -2.58 -13.26
CA GLY A 95 -5.09 -2.13 -12.45
C GLY A 95 -5.63 -3.23 -11.52
N THR A 96 -6.11 -2.84 -10.34
CA THR A 96 -6.56 -3.75 -9.26
C THR A 96 -7.59 -4.76 -9.75
N LEU A 97 -8.62 -4.32 -10.48
CA LEU A 97 -9.74 -5.18 -10.89
C LEU A 97 -9.28 -6.43 -11.66
N SER A 98 -8.47 -6.23 -12.70
CA SER A 98 -8.00 -7.32 -13.57
C SER A 98 -6.84 -8.07 -12.93
N PHE A 99 -5.94 -7.37 -12.23
CA PHE A 99 -4.77 -7.98 -11.62
C PHE A 99 -5.15 -8.93 -10.47
N VAL A 100 -5.94 -8.47 -9.51
CA VAL A 100 -6.41 -9.30 -8.39
C VAL A 100 -7.10 -10.56 -8.92
N ARG A 101 -8.01 -10.41 -9.91
CA ARG A 101 -8.70 -11.55 -10.49
C ARG A 101 -7.74 -12.54 -11.15
N ALA A 102 -6.71 -12.06 -11.83
CA ALA A 102 -5.70 -12.91 -12.47
C ALA A 102 -4.86 -13.68 -11.44
N VAL A 103 -4.50 -13.04 -10.31
CA VAL A 103 -3.77 -13.68 -9.21
C VAL A 103 -4.63 -14.75 -8.53
N VAL A 104 -5.88 -14.42 -8.17
CA VAL A 104 -6.82 -15.38 -7.56
C VAL A 104 -6.97 -16.66 -8.41
N LYS A 105 -7.02 -16.54 -9.74
CA LYS A 105 -7.14 -17.70 -10.64
C LYS A 105 -5.98 -18.70 -10.55
N ILE A 106 -4.80 -18.28 -10.08
CA ILE A 106 -3.61 -19.14 -10.01
C ILE A 106 -3.17 -19.44 -8.57
N ALA A 107 -3.73 -18.76 -7.57
CA ALA A 107 -3.28 -18.85 -6.18
C ALA A 107 -3.55 -20.21 -5.52
N GLY A 108 -4.46 -21.01 -6.08
CA GLY A 108 -4.85 -22.30 -5.48
C GLY A 108 -5.54 -22.06 -4.15
N ASP A 109 -5.02 -22.69 -3.08
CA ASP A 109 -5.53 -22.55 -1.72
C ASP A 109 -4.87 -21.40 -0.93
N ILE A 110 -3.91 -20.69 -1.53
CA ILE A 110 -3.25 -19.55 -0.87
C ILE A 110 -4.21 -18.35 -0.88
N PRO A 111 -4.59 -17.80 0.29
CA PRO A 111 -5.47 -16.64 0.34
C PRO A 111 -4.82 -15.40 -0.29
N VAL A 112 -5.63 -14.64 -1.02
CA VAL A 112 -5.26 -13.41 -1.70
C VAL A 112 -5.95 -12.23 -1.02
N LEU A 113 -5.17 -11.20 -0.68
CA LEU A 113 -5.67 -9.89 -0.28
C LEU A 113 -5.58 -8.93 -1.47
N ALA A 114 -6.67 -8.25 -1.80
CA ALA A 114 -6.68 -7.20 -2.82
C ALA A 114 -6.10 -5.89 -2.26
N ALA A 115 -5.21 -5.22 -2.99
CA ALA A 115 -4.66 -3.92 -2.58
C ALA A 115 -4.71 -2.90 -3.71
N GLY A 116 -4.91 -1.63 -3.34
CA GLY A 116 -4.98 -0.50 -4.28
C GLY A 116 -6.41 -0.16 -4.70
N GLY A 117 -6.79 1.11 -4.56
CA GLY A 117 -8.14 1.58 -4.93
C GLY A 117 -9.26 1.20 -3.95
N ILE A 118 -8.96 0.62 -2.78
CA ILE A 118 -9.95 0.17 -1.80
C ILE A 118 -9.94 1.11 -0.59
N ALA A 119 -11.09 1.70 -0.25
CA ALA A 119 -11.22 2.66 0.86
C ALA A 119 -12.57 2.63 1.58
N ASP A 120 -13.57 1.90 1.08
CA ASP A 120 -14.93 1.90 1.59
C ASP A 120 -15.58 0.49 1.50
N GLY A 121 -16.81 0.35 1.99
CA GLY A 121 -17.53 -0.92 1.94
C GLY A 121 -17.81 -1.46 0.53
N PRO A 122 -18.32 -0.65 -0.42
CA PRO A 122 -18.46 -1.04 -1.82
C PRO A 122 -17.18 -1.60 -2.46
N SER A 123 -16.04 -0.94 -2.26
CA SER A 123 -14.76 -1.40 -2.80
C SER A 123 -14.27 -2.69 -2.14
N LEU A 124 -14.49 -2.87 -0.83
CA LEU A 124 -14.23 -4.15 -0.17
C LEU A 124 -15.15 -5.27 -0.72
N ALA A 125 -16.45 -5.02 -0.87
CA ALA A 125 -17.39 -5.99 -1.44
C ALA A 125 -16.99 -6.39 -2.87
N ALA A 126 -16.54 -5.43 -3.68
CA ALA A 126 -16.01 -5.72 -5.01
C ALA A 126 -14.76 -6.61 -4.96
N ALA A 127 -13.80 -6.33 -4.06
CA ALA A 127 -12.61 -7.16 -3.88
C ALA A 127 -12.96 -8.60 -3.50
N LEU A 128 -13.87 -8.79 -2.54
CA LEU A 128 -14.38 -10.10 -2.16
C LEU A 128 -15.04 -10.82 -3.35
N MET A 129 -15.76 -10.08 -4.19
CA MET A 129 -16.39 -10.66 -5.39
C MET A 129 -15.43 -11.04 -6.51
N LEU A 130 -14.19 -10.52 -6.50
CA LEU A 130 -13.12 -11.00 -7.38
C LEU A 130 -12.57 -12.37 -6.92
N GLY A 131 -12.93 -12.81 -5.71
CA GLY A 131 -12.47 -14.02 -5.06
C GLY A 131 -11.26 -13.81 -4.16
N ALA A 132 -10.97 -12.57 -3.75
CA ALA A 132 -10.01 -12.30 -2.68
C ALA A 132 -10.67 -12.57 -1.31
N GLU A 133 -9.88 -12.97 -0.32
CA GLU A 133 -10.33 -13.24 1.05
C GLU A 133 -10.39 -11.97 1.92
N GLY A 134 -9.85 -10.86 1.42
CA GLY A 134 -9.88 -9.57 2.10
C GLY A 134 -9.19 -8.46 1.30
N ALA A 135 -8.94 -7.34 1.98
CA ALA A 135 -8.29 -6.17 1.39
C ALA A 135 -7.10 -5.69 2.23
N TRP A 136 -6.10 -5.13 1.56
CA TRP A 136 -4.95 -4.44 2.14
C TRP A 136 -5.05 -2.93 1.85
N ILE A 137 -5.41 -2.16 2.88
CA ILE A 137 -5.87 -0.78 2.74
C ILE A 137 -4.83 0.20 3.32
N GLY A 138 -4.38 1.14 2.50
CA GLY A 138 -3.39 2.16 2.89
C GLY A 138 -4.01 3.56 3.07
N THR A 139 -4.28 4.24 1.97
CA THR A 139 -4.67 5.68 1.93
C THR A 139 -5.83 6.05 2.86
N ARG A 140 -6.85 5.20 2.98
CA ARG A 140 -7.97 5.41 3.92
C ARG A 140 -7.54 5.51 5.39
N PHE A 141 -6.50 4.77 5.79
CA PHE A 141 -5.94 4.82 7.15
C PHE A 141 -4.92 5.94 7.35
N VAL A 142 -4.40 6.56 6.29
CA VAL A 142 -3.66 7.83 6.41
C VAL A 142 -4.59 8.90 6.99
N ALA A 143 -5.84 8.96 6.51
CA ALA A 143 -6.89 9.81 7.05
C ALA A 143 -7.55 9.23 8.33
N SER A 144 -6.76 8.64 9.23
CA SER A 144 -7.20 8.24 10.57
C SER A 144 -6.64 9.18 11.64
N LEU A 145 -7.32 9.26 12.79
CA LEU A 145 -6.82 10.03 13.94
C LEU A 145 -5.48 9.47 14.45
N GLU A 146 -5.33 8.15 14.43
CA GLU A 146 -4.21 7.40 15.00
C GLU A 146 -2.97 7.35 14.08
N TRP A 147 -3.10 7.72 12.80
CA TRP A 147 -1.94 7.79 11.93
C TRP A 147 -0.93 8.83 12.45
N ALA A 148 0.28 8.36 12.74
CA ALA A 148 1.35 9.13 13.38
C ALA A 148 2.21 9.96 12.42
N GLY A 149 1.80 10.07 11.15
CA GLY A 149 2.48 10.90 10.17
C GLY A 149 2.15 12.39 10.29
N PRO A 150 2.73 13.23 9.42
CA PRO A 150 2.47 14.66 9.44
C PRO A 150 0.99 15.00 9.19
N GLU A 151 0.36 15.75 10.11
CA GLU A 151 -1.07 16.11 10.05
C GLU A 151 -1.47 16.79 8.73
N TRP A 152 -0.59 17.60 8.14
CA TRP A 152 -0.87 18.29 6.89
C TRP A 152 -1.17 17.33 5.73
N ILE A 153 -0.60 16.11 5.75
CA ILE A 153 -0.86 15.08 4.74
C ILE A 153 -2.29 14.54 4.86
N LYS A 154 -2.83 14.38 6.08
CA LYS A 154 -4.23 13.93 6.28
C LYS A 154 -5.19 14.88 5.56
N GLY A 155 -4.94 16.19 5.71
CA GLY A 155 -5.70 17.24 5.04
C GLY A 155 -5.64 17.15 3.51
N GLN A 156 -4.48 16.85 2.94
CA GLN A 156 -4.35 16.69 1.48
C GLN A 156 -5.09 15.45 0.98
N VAL A 157 -5.04 14.32 1.71
CA VAL A 157 -5.73 13.09 1.32
C VAL A 157 -7.24 13.27 1.26
N ILE A 158 -7.84 14.03 2.18
CA ILE A 158 -9.30 14.24 2.22
C ILE A 158 -9.80 15.31 1.24
N LEU A 159 -8.88 16.10 0.66
CA LEU A 159 -9.19 17.14 -0.31
C LEU A 159 -9.02 16.66 -1.76
N ALA A 160 -8.23 15.61 -1.98
CA ALA A 160 -7.94 15.08 -3.30
C ALA A 160 -9.06 14.17 -3.83
N ASP A 161 -9.39 14.32 -5.11
CA ASP A 161 -10.28 13.41 -5.83
C ASP A 161 -9.47 12.27 -6.51
N ALA A 162 -10.13 11.39 -7.25
CA ALA A 162 -9.51 10.23 -7.89
C ALA A 162 -8.57 10.61 -9.06
N ASP A 163 -8.84 11.72 -9.75
CA ASP A 163 -8.05 12.27 -10.85
C ASP A 163 -6.87 13.14 -10.37
N ASP A 164 -6.85 13.52 -9.10
CA ASP A 164 -5.76 14.28 -8.48
C ASP A 164 -4.53 13.44 -8.15
N THR A 165 -4.41 12.21 -8.65
CA THR A 165 -3.22 11.37 -8.44
C THR A 165 -2.50 11.04 -9.73
N VAL A 166 -1.17 11.02 -9.68
CA VAL A 166 -0.30 10.66 -10.80
C VAL A 166 0.62 9.52 -10.39
N LEU A 167 0.79 8.54 -11.28
CA LEU A 167 1.84 7.53 -11.17
C LEU A 167 3.09 8.08 -11.87
N THR A 168 4.11 8.42 -11.08
CA THR A 168 5.28 9.17 -11.57
C THR A 168 6.59 8.52 -11.13
N LYS A 169 7.72 9.01 -11.66
CA LYS A 169 9.08 8.61 -11.23
C LYS A 169 9.85 9.78 -10.66
N VAL A 170 9.22 10.97 -10.61
CA VAL A 170 9.86 12.24 -10.28
C VAL A 170 10.57 12.18 -8.93
N TYR A 171 9.89 11.72 -7.87
CA TYR A 171 10.46 11.72 -6.53
C TYR A 171 11.59 10.69 -6.34
N ASP A 172 11.51 9.56 -7.03
CA ASP A 172 12.56 8.54 -7.08
C ASP A 172 13.81 9.03 -7.82
N LEU A 173 13.62 9.71 -8.95
CA LEU A 173 14.72 10.31 -9.68
C LEU A 173 15.38 11.45 -8.90
N VAL A 174 14.60 12.22 -8.15
CA VAL A 174 15.11 13.28 -7.28
C VAL A 174 15.89 12.72 -6.09
N SER A 175 15.41 11.65 -5.45
CA SER A 175 16.08 11.07 -4.27
C SER A 175 17.42 10.38 -4.59
N GLY A 176 17.64 9.97 -5.84
CA GLY A 176 18.85 9.29 -6.28
C GLY A 176 18.89 7.79 -6.01
N ASP A 177 17.84 7.24 -5.40
CA ASP A 177 17.66 5.81 -5.15
C ASP A 177 16.39 5.28 -5.86
N PRO A 178 16.32 5.32 -7.21
CA PRO A 178 15.10 4.97 -7.90
C PRO A 178 14.82 3.47 -7.81
N PHE A 179 13.55 3.12 -7.61
CA PHE A 179 13.08 1.78 -7.96
C PHE A 179 13.30 1.51 -9.45
N PRO A 180 13.26 0.23 -9.91
CA PRO A 180 13.37 -0.07 -11.34
C PRO A 180 12.32 0.70 -12.16
N ALA A 181 12.76 1.78 -12.79
CA ALA A 181 11.89 2.79 -13.37
C ALA A 181 10.92 2.20 -14.40
N ASP A 182 11.33 1.17 -15.14
CA ASP A 182 10.50 0.60 -16.21
C ASP A 182 9.33 -0.23 -15.69
N THR A 183 9.35 -0.66 -14.43
CA THR A 183 8.37 -1.58 -13.86
C THR A 183 7.66 -1.06 -12.62
N VAL A 184 8.22 -0.03 -11.98
CA VAL A 184 7.70 0.59 -10.76
C VAL A 184 7.61 2.11 -10.94
N GLY A 185 6.47 2.68 -10.57
CA GLY A 185 6.29 4.11 -10.36
C GLY A 185 5.85 4.41 -8.93
N ASP A 186 5.95 5.67 -8.51
CA ASP A 186 5.47 6.20 -7.23
C ASP A 186 4.15 6.96 -7.46
N ARG A 187 3.04 6.47 -6.92
CA ARG A 187 1.75 7.15 -6.96
C ARG A 187 1.63 8.16 -5.83
N VAL A 188 1.39 9.40 -6.24
CA VAL A 188 1.28 10.56 -5.36
C VAL A 188 0.07 11.41 -5.75
N ILE A 189 -0.42 12.23 -4.82
CA ILE A 189 -1.29 13.35 -5.15
C ILE A 189 -0.48 14.33 -6.02
N SER A 190 -1.03 14.69 -7.16
CA SER A 190 -0.46 15.65 -8.10
C SER A 190 -0.33 17.02 -7.42
N ASN A 191 0.80 17.67 -7.64
CA ASN A 191 1.08 19.02 -7.18
C ASN A 191 1.90 19.79 -8.22
N LYS A 192 2.21 21.05 -7.94
CA LYS A 192 2.99 21.90 -8.86
C LYS A 192 4.33 21.28 -9.26
N PHE A 193 4.96 20.54 -8.35
CA PHE A 193 6.22 19.88 -8.62
C PHE A 193 6.06 18.70 -9.58
N THR A 194 5.08 17.83 -9.38
CA THR A 194 4.79 16.78 -10.36
C THR A 194 4.35 17.35 -11.70
N ASP A 195 3.53 18.40 -11.72
CA ASP A 195 3.09 19.06 -12.97
C ASP A 195 4.26 19.61 -13.78
N THR A 196 5.30 20.10 -13.07
CA THR A 196 6.50 20.65 -13.69
C THR A 196 7.42 19.55 -14.19
N TRP A 197 7.66 18.50 -13.39
CA TRP A 197 8.77 17.58 -13.60
C TRP A 197 8.37 16.22 -14.18
N HIS A 198 7.09 15.84 -14.13
CA HIS A 198 6.64 14.58 -14.72
C HIS A 198 6.93 14.55 -16.23
N GLY A 199 7.58 13.49 -16.71
CA GLY A 199 8.03 13.35 -18.10
C GLY A 199 9.28 14.18 -18.46
N ARG A 200 9.99 14.75 -17.48
CA ARG A 200 11.24 15.51 -17.69
C ARG A 200 12.46 14.86 -17.06
N GLU A 201 12.58 13.55 -17.21
CA GLU A 201 13.57 12.73 -16.49
C GLU A 201 15.01 13.22 -16.72
N ARG A 202 15.35 13.63 -17.95
CA ARG A 202 16.70 14.14 -18.25
C ARG A 202 17.01 15.46 -17.54
N GLU A 203 16.03 16.35 -17.42
CA GLU A 203 16.19 17.64 -16.73
C GLU A 203 16.29 17.43 -15.23
N ILE A 204 15.51 16.51 -14.66
CA ILE A 204 15.62 16.11 -13.25
C ILE A 204 17.03 15.61 -12.95
N MET A 205 17.56 14.70 -13.78
CA MET A 205 18.91 14.15 -13.58
C MET A 205 20.00 15.23 -13.65
N ALA A 206 19.81 16.28 -14.48
CA ALA A 206 20.75 17.38 -14.59
C ALA A 206 20.74 18.32 -13.36
N HIS A 207 19.62 18.39 -12.63
CA HIS A 207 19.43 19.26 -11.47
C HIS A 207 19.13 18.48 -10.17
N GLN A 208 19.52 17.21 -10.11
CA GLN A 208 19.06 16.27 -9.08
C GLN A 208 19.35 16.78 -7.66
N THR A 209 20.56 17.28 -7.39
CA THR A 209 20.95 17.77 -6.06
C THR A 209 20.06 18.91 -5.58
N ASP A 210 19.90 19.96 -6.40
CA ASP A 210 19.08 21.13 -6.06
C ASP A 210 17.61 20.74 -5.85
N LEU A 211 17.08 19.87 -6.71
CA LEU A 211 15.70 19.37 -6.59
C LEU A 211 15.50 18.51 -5.34
N ASN A 212 16.51 17.71 -4.96
CA ASN A 212 16.45 16.90 -3.75
C ASN A 212 16.42 17.77 -2.50
N GLU A 213 17.27 18.80 -2.45
CA GLU A 213 17.25 19.78 -1.36
C GLU A 213 15.91 20.53 -1.26
N ALA A 214 15.33 20.92 -2.40
CA ALA A 214 14.02 21.57 -2.44
C ALA A 214 12.90 20.65 -1.92
N VAL A 215 12.85 19.40 -2.37
CA VAL A 215 11.86 18.41 -1.91
C VAL A 215 12.04 18.07 -0.43
N ALA A 216 13.28 17.93 0.05
CA ALA A 216 13.57 17.68 1.45
C ALA A 216 13.10 18.86 2.33
N SER A 217 13.42 20.10 1.93
CA SER A 217 12.98 21.32 2.62
C SER A 217 11.46 21.42 2.67
N ALA A 218 10.79 21.21 1.53
CA ALA A 218 9.33 21.20 1.44
C ALA A 218 8.69 20.18 2.38
N SER A 219 9.27 18.98 2.47
CA SER A 219 8.77 17.91 3.35
C SER A 219 8.86 18.28 4.83
N VAL A 220 9.91 19.00 5.23
CA VAL A 220 10.10 19.47 6.62
C VAL A 220 9.09 20.55 6.99
N ILE A 221 8.81 21.50 6.10
CA ILE A 221 7.89 22.62 6.37
C ILE A 221 6.43 22.31 6.05
N GLY A 222 6.15 21.16 5.43
CA GLY A 222 4.80 20.75 5.02
C GLY A 222 4.27 21.51 3.80
N ASP A 223 5.14 21.82 2.83
CA ASP A 223 4.74 22.43 1.56
C ASP A 223 4.18 21.37 0.60
N ALA A 224 2.85 21.24 0.57
CA ALA A 224 2.12 20.34 -0.30
C ALA A 224 2.30 20.64 -1.81
N THR A 225 2.79 21.82 -2.17
CA THR A 225 3.02 22.16 -3.59
C THR A 225 4.26 21.49 -4.17
N THR A 226 5.16 21.02 -3.30
CA THR A 226 6.45 20.42 -3.67
C THR A 226 6.66 19.03 -3.09
N ALA A 227 6.34 18.84 -1.81
CA ALA A 227 6.59 17.59 -1.11
C ALA A 227 5.74 16.42 -1.65
N PRO A 228 6.27 15.18 -1.68
CA PRO A 228 5.52 14.02 -2.11
C PRO A 228 4.41 13.69 -1.11
N ILE A 229 3.19 13.52 -1.60
CA ILE A 229 2.06 13.02 -0.81
C ILE A 229 1.64 11.69 -1.39
N ARG A 230 2.16 10.59 -0.83
CA ARG A 230 1.86 9.22 -1.32
C ARG A 230 0.45 8.80 -0.92
N ALA A 231 -0.46 8.86 -1.87
CA ALA A 231 -1.86 8.47 -1.72
C ALA A 231 -2.36 7.82 -3.00
N GLY A 232 -3.26 6.84 -2.86
CA GLY A 232 -3.86 6.14 -3.98
C GLY A 232 -5.01 6.90 -4.61
N SER A 233 -5.48 6.45 -5.77
CA SER A 233 -6.66 7.03 -6.43
C SER A 233 -7.95 6.86 -5.63
N ALA A 234 -7.92 6.05 -4.55
CA ALA A 234 -9.01 5.95 -3.59
C ALA A 234 -9.24 7.24 -2.77
N SER A 235 -8.38 8.26 -2.90
CA SER A 235 -8.51 9.56 -2.20
C SER A 235 -9.86 10.22 -2.46
N GLY A 236 -10.40 10.14 -3.68
CA GLY A 236 -11.75 10.69 -3.98
C GLY A 236 -12.92 10.02 -3.27
N MET A 237 -12.70 8.90 -2.57
CA MET A 237 -13.71 8.26 -1.71
C MET A 237 -13.54 8.62 -0.23
N ILE A 238 -12.53 9.42 0.12
CA ILE A 238 -12.13 9.72 1.49
C ILE A 238 -12.43 11.19 1.78
N SER A 239 -13.52 11.46 2.49
CA SER A 239 -13.99 12.84 2.72
C SER A 239 -13.87 13.33 4.17
N SER A 240 -13.36 12.50 5.08
CA SER A 240 -13.23 12.85 6.50
C SER A 240 -12.06 12.14 7.18
N ILE A 241 -11.58 12.72 8.28
CA ILE A 241 -10.63 12.08 9.20
C ILE A 241 -11.43 11.45 10.33
N GLU A 242 -11.25 10.15 10.54
CA GLU A 242 -12.05 9.37 11.48
C GLU A 242 -11.16 8.47 12.36
N PRO A 243 -11.63 8.01 13.54
CA PRO A 243 -10.93 6.96 14.27
C PRO A 243 -10.75 5.71 13.39
N ALA A 244 -9.59 5.08 13.42
CA ALA A 244 -9.29 3.85 12.67
C ALA A 244 -10.31 2.74 12.94
N SER A 245 -10.79 2.67 14.19
CA SER A 245 -11.84 1.73 14.58
C SER A 245 -13.20 2.00 13.92
N TYR A 246 -13.54 3.27 13.69
CA TYR A 246 -14.75 3.66 12.96
C TYR A 246 -14.62 3.30 11.49
N ILE A 247 -13.50 3.67 10.86
CA ILE A 247 -13.17 3.33 9.46
C ILE A 247 -13.34 1.83 9.21
N LEU A 248 -12.74 0.99 10.05
CA LEU A 248 -12.82 -0.47 9.90
C LEU A 248 -14.27 -0.98 10.00
N ARG A 249 -15.01 -0.53 11.02
CA ARG A 249 -16.41 -0.95 11.22
C ARG A 249 -17.31 -0.52 10.07
N GLU A 250 -17.12 0.69 9.56
CA GLU A 250 -17.92 1.26 8.47
C GLU A 250 -17.68 0.51 7.16
N ILE A 251 -16.42 0.25 6.80
CA ILE A 251 -16.05 -0.56 5.64
C ILE A 251 -16.69 -1.95 5.72
N VAL A 252 -16.51 -2.66 6.84
CA VAL A 252 -17.02 -4.03 7.01
C VAL A 252 -18.54 -4.06 6.99
N SER A 253 -19.20 -3.18 7.75
CA SER A 253 -20.67 -3.16 7.85
C SER A 253 -21.33 -2.84 6.50
N ARG A 254 -20.78 -1.89 5.74
CA ARG A 254 -21.31 -1.55 4.41
C ARG A 254 -21.04 -2.65 3.38
N ALA A 255 -19.88 -3.29 3.43
CA ALA A 255 -19.60 -4.44 2.57
C ALA A 255 -20.58 -5.60 2.84
N GLU A 256 -20.83 -5.90 4.12
CA GLU A 256 -21.77 -6.94 4.54
C GLU A 256 -23.19 -6.64 4.07
N ASP A 257 -23.67 -5.41 4.24
CA ASP A 257 -24.99 -4.98 3.77
C ASP A 257 -25.14 -5.15 2.25
N ILE A 258 -24.13 -4.71 1.49
CA ILE A 258 -24.12 -4.85 0.02
C ILE A 258 -24.19 -6.32 -0.39
N LEU A 259 -23.36 -7.18 0.22
CA LEU A 259 -23.30 -8.59 -0.13
C LEU A 259 -24.57 -9.35 0.24
N LYS A 260 -25.28 -8.95 1.30
CA LYS A 260 -26.54 -9.57 1.72
C LYS A 260 -27.74 -9.08 0.92
N ASN A 261 -27.83 -7.76 0.71
CA ASN A 261 -29.11 -7.12 0.39
C ASN A 261 -29.18 -6.56 -1.04
N ARG A 262 -28.04 -6.26 -1.69
CA ARG A 262 -28.05 -5.55 -2.99
C ARG A 262 -28.86 -6.27 -4.06
N THR A 263 -28.73 -7.59 -4.16
CA THR A 263 -29.47 -8.38 -5.15
C THR A 263 -30.98 -8.32 -4.93
N GLN A 264 -31.44 -8.38 -3.68
CA GLN A 264 -32.87 -8.27 -3.35
C GLN A 264 -33.41 -6.89 -3.72
N THR A 265 -32.68 -5.83 -3.35
CA THR A 265 -33.04 -4.45 -3.70
C THR A 265 -33.13 -4.23 -5.21
N LEU A 266 -32.20 -4.79 -5.99
CA LEU A 266 -32.20 -4.67 -7.45
C LEU A 266 -33.35 -5.41 -8.13
N LEU A 267 -33.82 -6.50 -7.52
CA LEU A 267 -34.92 -7.33 -8.04
C LEU A 267 -36.30 -6.89 -7.54
N GLY A 268 -36.38 -5.82 -6.74
CA GLY A 268 -37.64 -5.21 -6.32
C GLY A 268 -38.23 -5.74 -5.01
N GLY A 269 -37.52 -6.60 -4.27
CA GLY A 269 -37.96 -7.14 -2.97
C GLY A 269 -39.07 -8.17 -3.05
#